data_AF-A0A7C7SH92-F1
#
_entry.id   AF-A0A7C7SH92-F1
#
_cell.length_a   1.000
_cell.length_b   1.000
_cell.length_c   1.000
_cell.angle_alpha   90.00
_cell.angle_beta   90.00
_cell.angle_gamma   90.00
#
_symmetry.space_group_name_H-M   'P 1'
#
loop_
_entity.id
_entity.type
_entity.pdbx_description
1 polymer ?
#
loop_
_entity_poly.entity_id
_entity_poly.type
_entity_poly.pdbx_seq_one_letter_code
_entity_poly.pdbx_strand_id
1 'polypeptide(L)'
;MPLPAEHAVDLETGAVVGVTVQDADDGDTTTMAETLIAAADHLAAVAGTAGITEVVGDKGYHSNDTMVAFAEQGIRSYVSEPDRGRRHWTGKTAARHAVYANRRRIRGDRGQRLLRQRGELVERPHAHLYDTGGMRRVHLRGHANILKRLLVQVCGANLGLLMRQLTGVGTPRSLQDRAAVRVGSLIDLLSACWGHVRPSWATVRPDSPNSS
;
A
#
# COMPACT_ATOMS: atom_id res chain seq x y z
N MET A 1 20.42 -1.67 -14.24
CA MET A 1 20.10 -2.51 -13.07
C MET A 1 18.88 -1.88 -12.41
N PRO A 2 17.80 -2.62 -12.07
CA PRO A 2 16.70 -2.03 -11.31
C PRO A 2 17.25 -1.62 -9.95
N LEU A 3 17.09 -0.35 -9.59
CA LEU A 3 17.49 0.14 -8.27
C LEU A 3 16.46 -0.34 -7.24
N PRO A 4 16.89 -0.96 -6.13
CA PRO A 4 15.99 -1.27 -5.03
C PRO A 4 15.41 0.03 -4.47
N ALA A 5 14.09 0.10 -4.36
CA ALA A 5 13.43 1.19 -3.64
C ALA A 5 12.75 0.62 -2.41
N GLU A 6 12.81 1.38 -1.33
CA GLU A 6 12.25 0.99 -0.04
C GLU A 6 11.09 1.92 0.32
N HIS A 7 10.05 1.36 0.93
CA HIS A 7 8.81 2.05 1.25
C HIS A 7 8.46 1.87 2.73
N ALA A 8 8.20 2.97 3.42
CA ALA A 8 7.53 2.97 4.72
C ALA A 8 6.03 3.15 4.52
N VAL A 9 5.24 2.26 5.11
CA VAL A 9 3.78 2.24 5.00
C VAL A 9 3.17 2.35 6.38
N ASP A 10 2.21 3.26 6.55
CA ASP A 10 1.37 3.29 7.74
C ASP A 10 0.44 2.07 7.74
N LEU A 11 0.56 1.21 8.75
CA LEU A 11 -0.19 -0.05 8.80
C LEU A 11 -1.67 0.13 9.17
N GLU A 12 -2.06 1.30 9.67
CA GLU A 12 -3.47 1.58 9.95
C GLU A 12 -4.24 1.91 8.66
N THR A 13 -3.66 2.76 7.81
CA THR A 13 -4.32 3.24 6.59
C THR A 13 -3.86 2.53 5.31
N GLY A 14 -2.67 1.93 5.32
CA GLY A 14 -1.98 1.44 4.12
C GLY A 14 -1.35 2.54 3.27
N ALA A 15 -1.31 3.78 3.74
CA ALA A 15 -0.70 4.89 3.04
C ALA A 15 0.83 4.79 3.08
N VAL A 16 1.49 5.06 1.95
CA VAL A 16 2.95 5.15 1.91
C VAL A 16 3.37 6.50 2.48
N VAL A 17 4.17 6.49 3.54
CA VAL A 17 4.58 7.70 4.29
C VAL A 17 6.04 8.07 4.06
N GLY A 18 6.86 7.15 3.55
CA GLY A 18 8.26 7.41 3.21
C GLY A 18 8.72 6.52 2.07
N VAL A 19 9.57 7.05 1.20
CA VAL A 19 10.13 6.31 0.07
C VAL A 19 11.57 6.75 -0.17
N THR A 20 12.45 5.78 -0.33
CA THR A 20 13.86 6.03 -0.69
C THR A 20 14.25 5.16 -1.89
N VAL A 21 15.22 5.64 -2.67
CA VAL A 21 15.84 4.87 -3.75
C VAL A 21 17.28 4.65 -3.33
N GLN A 22 17.68 3.38 -3.24
CA GLN A 22 18.94 2.96 -2.66
C GLN A 22 19.90 2.49 -3.74
N ASP A 23 21.19 2.65 -3.48
CA ASP A 23 22.22 2.02 -4.30
C ASP A 23 22.18 0.51 -4.12
N ALA A 24 22.56 -0.25 -5.15
CA ALA A 24 22.48 -1.70 -5.13
C ALA A 24 23.48 -2.37 -4.15
N ASP A 25 24.42 -1.59 -3.62
CA ASP A 25 25.53 -2.05 -2.77
C ASP A 25 25.30 -1.77 -1.28
N ASP A 26 24.20 -1.09 -0.91
CA ASP A 26 23.88 -0.76 0.48
C ASP A 26 23.15 -1.90 1.21
N GLY A 27 23.53 -2.13 2.47
CA GLY A 27 22.93 -3.18 3.30
C GLY A 27 21.57 -2.79 3.90
N ASP A 28 20.67 -3.77 4.05
CA ASP A 28 19.27 -3.61 4.51
C ASP A 28 19.08 -2.76 5.79
N THR A 29 20.04 -2.78 6.73
CA THR A 29 19.92 -1.99 7.97
C THR A 29 20.14 -0.50 7.77
N THR A 30 20.95 -0.12 6.79
CA THR A 30 21.23 1.28 6.45
C THR A 30 20.04 1.87 5.71
N THR A 31 19.51 1.13 4.74
CA THR A 31 18.38 1.55 3.91
C THR A 31 17.10 1.78 4.72
N MET A 32 16.87 0.97 5.76
CA MET A 32 15.73 1.16 6.67
C MET A 32 15.84 2.44 7.48
N ALA A 33 17.03 2.77 7.98
CA ALA A 33 17.23 3.97 8.78
C ALA A 33 16.89 5.22 7.96
N GLU A 34 17.38 5.27 6.72
CA GLU A 34 17.05 6.36 5.79
C GLU A 34 15.55 6.44 5.50
N THR A 35 14.91 5.30 5.26
CA THR A 35 13.47 5.25 4.97
C THR A 35 12.63 5.68 6.16
N LEU A 36 13.02 5.29 7.39
CA LEU A 36 12.37 5.73 8.62
C LEU A 36 12.58 7.22 8.90
N ILE A 37 13.77 7.76 8.62
CA ILE A 37 14.03 9.20 8.72
C ILE A 37 13.14 9.96 7.73
N ALA A 38 13.12 9.55 6.46
CA ALA A 38 12.26 10.18 5.46
C ALA A 38 10.77 10.13 5.85
N ALA A 39 10.30 8.99 6.39
CA ALA A 39 8.95 8.87 6.90
C ALA A 39 8.68 9.81 8.09
N ALA A 40 9.62 9.89 9.04
CA ALA A 40 9.50 10.78 10.19
C ALA A 40 9.43 12.25 9.77
N ASP A 41 10.27 12.67 8.82
CA ASP A 41 10.28 14.04 8.28
C ASP A 41 8.95 14.39 7.59
N HIS A 42 8.42 13.49 6.76
CA HIS A 42 7.12 13.69 6.12
C HIS A 42 5.98 13.75 7.13
N LEU A 43 5.98 12.87 8.14
CA LEU A 43 4.98 12.89 9.20
C LEU A 43 5.07 14.17 10.03
N ALA A 44 6.29 14.62 10.34
CA ALA A 44 6.52 15.88 11.06
C ALA A 44 5.95 17.09 10.30
N ALA A 45 6.11 17.11 8.97
CA ALA A 45 5.58 18.18 8.13
C ALA A 45 4.04 18.23 8.07
N VAL A 46 3.35 17.10 8.25
CA VAL A 46 1.89 16.99 8.09
C VAL A 46 1.13 16.97 9.41
N ALA A 47 1.64 16.24 10.40
CA ALA A 47 0.96 15.94 11.67
C ALA A 47 1.68 16.51 12.91
N GLY A 48 2.77 17.25 12.72
CA GLY A 48 3.59 17.80 13.81
C GLY A 48 4.49 16.75 14.47
N THR A 49 4.96 17.00 15.68
CA THR A 49 6.05 16.22 16.32
C THR A 49 5.66 14.83 16.84
N ALA A 50 4.50 14.29 16.46
CA ALA A 50 4.12 12.92 16.78
C ALA A 50 5.01 11.96 15.98
N GLY A 51 6.15 11.59 16.57
CA GLY A 51 7.14 10.71 15.95
C GLY A 51 6.65 9.27 15.81
N ILE A 52 7.45 8.47 15.10
CA ILE A 52 7.20 7.04 14.91
C ILE A 52 7.29 6.33 16.27
N THR A 53 6.21 5.68 16.71
CA THR A 53 6.18 4.98 18.01
C THR A 53 6.39 3.47 17.90
N GLU A 54 6.09 2.90 16.73
CA GLU A 54 6.19 1.46 16.46
C GLU A 54 6.72 1.23 15.05
N VAL A 55 7.55 0.21 14.90
CA VAL A 55 8.11 -0.21 13.60
C VAL A 55 7.87 -1.70 13.42
N VAL A 56 7.35 -2.07 12.25
CA VAL A 56 7.13 -3.46 11.85
C VAL A 56 8.02 -3.76 10.65
N GLY A 57 8.87 -4.78 10.77
CA GLY A 57 9.89 -5.08 9.77
C GLY A 57 10.00 -6.58 9.48
N ASP A 58 10.54 -6.90 8.31
CA ASP A 58 10.95 -8.27 8.00
C ASP A 58 12.24 -8.68 8.71
N LYS A 59 12.75 -9.86 8.35
CA LYS A 59 13.91 -10.49 8.97
C LYS A 59 15.24 -9.81 8.62
N GLY A 60 15.33 -9.13 7.48
CA GLY A 60 16.54 -8.43 7.02
C GLY A 60 16.94 -7.30 7.96
N TYR A 61 15.93 -6.61 8.52
CA TYR A 61 16.11 -5.51 9.47
C TYR A 61 16.48 -5.93 10.90
N HIS A 62 16.60 -7.24 11.17
CA HIS A 62 16.83 -7.72 12.53
C HIS A 62 18.33 -7.86 12.86
N SER A 63 19.00 -6.75 13.19
CA SER A 63 20.34 -6.76 13.79
C SER A 63 20.32 -6.45 15.29
N ASN A 64 21.43 -6.67 16.00
CA ASN A 64 21.51 -6.24 17.40
C ASN A 64 21.45 -4.73 17.51
N ASP A 65 22.19 -4.03 16.65
CA ASP A 65 22.37 -2.58 16.71
C ASP A 65 21.04 -1.89 16.36
N THR A 66 20.32 -2.40 15.37
CA THR A 66 18.98 -1.93 15.02
C THR A 66 17.98 -2.12 16.16
N MET A 67 17.99 -3.27 16.85
CA MET A 67 17.09 -3.49 17.99
C MET A 67 17.42 -2.56 19.16
N VAL A 68 18.71 -2.30 19.41
CA VAL A 68 19.17 -1.35 20.44
C VAL A 68 18.75 0.07 20.07
N ALA A 69 19.00 0.51 18.84
CA ALA A 69 18.64 1.84 18.36
C ALA A 69 17.13 2.12 18.52
N PHE A 70 16.26 1.17 18.15
CA PHE A 70 14.82 1.32 18.40
C PHE A 70 14.50 1.44 19.88
N ALA A 71 15.12 0.63 20.73
CA ALA A 71 14.88 0.69 22.17
C ALA A 71 15.35 2.02 22.79
N GLU A 72 16.49 2.56 22.37
CA GLU A 72 17.03 3.84 22.83
C GLU A 72 16.17 5.03 22.40
N GLN A 73 15.56 4.96 21.22
CA GLN A 73 14.60 5.96 20.72
C GLN A 73 13.18 5.78 21.28
N GLY A 74 12.94 4.78 22.15
CA GLY A 74 11.61 4.48 22.69
C GLY A 74 10.63 3.87 21.68
N ILE A 75 11.12 3.44 20.51
CA ILE A 75 10.33 2.85 19.43
C ILE A 75 10.09 1.37 19.73
N ARG A 76 8.83 0.93 19.67
CA ARG A 76 8.49 -0.48 19.84
C ARG A 76 8.66 -1.23 18.52
N SER A 77 9.70 -2.04 18.46
CA SER A 77 9.95 -2.94 17.33
C SER A 77 9.07 -4.20 17.35
N TYR A 78 8.59 -4.54 16.15
CA TYR A 78 7.92 -5.79 15.76
C TYR A 78 8.61 -6.34 14.50
N VAL A 79 9.86 -6.72 14.65
CA VAL A 79 10.71 -7.14 13.52
C VAL A 79 10.85 -8.66 13.54
N SER A 80 10.62 -9.30 12.41
CA SER A 80 10.71 -10.77 12.31
C SER A 80 12.10 -11.24 12.71
N GLU A 81 12.20 -12.23 13.60
CA GLU A 81 13.49 -12.68 14.09
C GLU A 81 14.07 -13.80 13.19
N PRO A 82 15.33 -13.69 12.74
CA PRO A 82 16.01 -14.76 12.05
C PRO A 82 16.20 -15.97 12.95
N ASP A 83 16.04 -17.17 12.39
CA ASP A 83 16.44 -18.39 13.08
C ASP A 83 17.96 -18.34 13.29
N ARG A 84 18.33 -18.20 14.56
CA ARG A 84 19.69 -18.13 15.05
C ARG A 84 19.75 -19.10 16.22
N GLY A 85 20.77 -19.95 16.22
CA GLY A 85 21.03 -20.87 17.31
C GLY A 85 21.37 -20.14 18.62
N ARG A 86 22.02 -20.86 19.54
CA ARG A 86 22.37 -20.32 20.86
C ARG A 86 23.24 -19.06 20.71
N ARG A 87 22.82 -17.97 21.38
CA ARG A 87 23.52 -16.67 21.35
C ARG A 87 24.36 -16.46 22.60
N HIS A 88 25.55 -15.91 22.43
CA HIS A 88 26.41 -15.44 23.51
C HIS A 88 26.19 -13.95 23.76
N TRP A 89 25.85 -13.60 24.99
CA TRP A 89 25.46 -12.23 25.39
C TRP A 89 26.46 -11.53 26.30
N THR A 90 27.64 -12.13 26.49
CA THR A 90 28.70 -11.53 27.31
C THR A 90 29.04 -10.13 26.79
N GLY A 91 28.96 -9.13 27.65
CA GLY A 91 29.19 -7.71 27.28
C GLY A 91 28.11 -7.06 26.41
N LYS A 92 26.98 -7.74 26.14
CA LYS A 92 25.92 -7.26 25.21
C LYS A 92 24.53 -7.24 25.87
N THR A 93 24.45 -6.69 27.07
CA THR A 93 23.21 -6.66 27.87
C THR A 93 22.10 -5.87 27.18
N ALA A 94 22.38 -4.65 26.69
CA ALA A 94 21.40 -3.82 25.98
C ALA A 94 20.78 -4.56 24.78
N ALA A 95 21.61 -5.15 23.92
CA ALA A 95 21.16 -5.94 22.79
C ALA A 95 20.33 -7.17 23.20
N ARG A 96 20.71 -7.86 24.29
CA ARG A 96 19.91 -8.97 24.84
C ARG A 96 18.52 -8.51 25.24
N HIS A 97 18.42 -7.40 25.97
CA HIS A 97 17.14 -6.85 26.42
C HIS A 97 16.26 -6.44 25.23
N ALA A 98 16.83 -5.73 24.26
CA ALA A 98 16.11 -5.26 23.08
C ALA A 98 15.59 -6.42 22.21
N VAL A 99 16.46 -7.41 21.90
CA VAL A 99 16.08 -8.59 21.12
C VAL A 99 15.01 -9.41 21.84
N TYR A 100 15.15 -9.63 23.15
CA TYR A 100 14.16 -10.41 23.90
C TYR A 100 12.83 -9.66 24.05
N ALA A 101 12.84 -8.33 24.14
CA ALA A 101 11.63 -7.52 24.10
C ALA A 101 10.91 -7.65 22.76
N ASN A 102 11.63 -7.50 21.63
CA ASN A 102 11.08 -7.73 20.29
C ASN A 102 10.50 -9.14 20.16
N ARG A 103 11.25 -10.17 20.58
CA ARG A 103 10.81 -11.58 20.55
C ARG A 103 9.50 -11.80 21.30
N ARG A 104 9.35 -11.21 22.50
CA ARG A 104 8.08 -11.29 23.25
C ARG A 104 6.93 -10.64 22.49
N ARG A 105 7.16 -9.47 21.88
CA ARG A 105 6.14 -8.73 21.11
C ARG A 105 5.68 -9.49 19.87
N ILE A 106 6.61 -9.99 19.06
CA ILE A 106 6.27 -10.70 17.81
C ILE A 106 5.57 -12.03 18.08
N ARG A 107 5.79 -12.65 19.24
CA ARG A 107 5.08 -13.89 19.64
C ARG A 107 3.68 -13.65 20.21
N GLY A 108 3.35 -12.42 20.61
CA GLY A 108 2.01 -12.10 21.09
C GLY A 108 1.01 -11.90 19.95
N ASP A 109 -0.29 -12.04 20.24
CA ASP A 109 -1.37 -11.96 19.25
C ASP A 109 -1.36 -10.66 18.44
N ARG A 110 -1.09 -9.52 19.11
CA ARG A 110 -0.94 -8.22 18.45
C ARG A 110 0.22 -8.23 17.47
N GLY A 111 1.39 -8.75 17.86
CA GLY A 111 2.55 -8.80 16.98
C GLY A 111 2.33 -9.69 15.77
N GLN A 112 1.69 -10.85 15.96
CA GLN A 112 1.32 -11.74 14.86
C GLN A 112 0.31 -11.12 13.90
N ARG A 113 -0.64 -10.31 14.41
CA ARG A 113 -1.55 -9.55 13.54
C ARG A 113 -0.81 -8.46 12.75
N LEU A 114 0.08 -7.70 13.40
CA LEU A 114 0.88 -6.66 12.75
C LEU A 114 1.78 -7.24 11.66
N LEU A 115 2.43 -8.37 11.90
CA LEU A 115 3.28 -9.03 10.90
C LEU A 115 2.48 -9.53 9.69
N ARG A 116 1.25 -10.05 9.91
CA ARG A 116 0.33 -10.40 8.82
C ARG A 116 -0.11 -9.18 8.03
N GLN A 117 -0.51 -8.10 8.72
CA GLN A 117 -0.87 -6.83 8.07
C GLN A 117 0.29 -6.26 7.27
N ARG A 118 1.53 -6.30 7.78
CA ARG A 118 2.73 -5.89 7.03
C ARG A 118 2.88 -6.68 5.73
N GLY A 119 2.77 -8.00 5.79
CA GLY A 119 2.88 -8.85 4.60
C GLY A 119 1.85 -8.52 3.52
N GLU A 120 0.67 -8.05 3.91
CA GLU A 120 -0.38 -7.64 2.98
C GLU A 120 -0.22 -6.18 2.51
N LEU A 121 -0.03 -5.25 3.43
CA LEU A 121 -0.07 -3.81 3.17
C LEU A 121 1.20 -3.25 2.55
N VAL A 122 2.36 -3.91 2.73
CA VAL A 122 3.60 -3.50 2.07
C VAL A 122 3.64 -4.01 0.63
N GLU A 123 3.11 -5.20 0.34
CA GLU A 123 3.12 -5.79 -1.00
C GLU A 123 2.13 -5.11 -1.95
N ARG A 124 0.99 -4.62 -1.45
CA ARG A 124 -0.03 -3.92 -2.26
C ARG A 124 0.50 -2.68 -3.01
N PRO A 125 1.14 -1.69 -2.36
CA PRO A 125 1.73 -0.56 -3.07
C PRO A 125 2.87 -1.02 -3.97
N HIS A 126 3.67 -2.01 -3.57
CA HIS A 126 4.70 -2.60 -4.43
C HIS A 126 4.11 -3.13 -5.76
N ALA A 127 3.06 -3.96 -5.69
CA ALA A 127 2.37 -4.44 -6.88
C ALA A 127 1.79 -3.29 -7.71
N HIS A 128 1.20 -2.29 -7.06
CA HIS A 128 0.65 -1.14 -7.77
C HIS A 128 1.72 -0.34 -8.52
N LEU A 129 2.85 -0.05 -7.87
CA LEU A 129 3.94 0.76 -8.44
C LEU A 129 4.71 -0.01 -9.53
N TYR A 130 5.07 -1.27 -9.26
CA TYR A 130 5.96 -2.03 -10.13
C TYR A 130 5.23 -2.80 -11.22
N ASP A 131 4.07 -3.39 -10.94
CA ASP A 131 3.32 -4.16 -11.93
C ASP A 131 2.41 -3.25 -12.75
N THR A 132 1.50 -2.53 -12.10
CA THR A 132 0.54 -1.67 -12.80
C THR A 132 1.16 -0.33 -13.22
N GLY A 133 2.00 0.27 -12.37
CA GLY A 133 2.68 1.54 -12.61
C GLY A 133 3.89 1.44 -13.55
N GLY A 134 4.28 0.23 -13.96
CA GLY A 134 5.35 0.02 -14.93
C GLY A 134 6.75 0.43 -14.42
N MET A 135 6.97 0.48 -13.11
CA MET A 135 8.29 0.84 -12.54
C MET A 135 9.34 -0.27 -12.67
N ARG A 136 8.96 -1.49 -13.08
CA ARG A 136 9.94 -2.55 -13.40
C ARG A 136 10.91 -2.16 -14.52
N ARG A 137 10.53 -1.22 -15.41
CA ARG A 137 11.34 -0.76 -16.54
C ARG A 137 11.34 0.76 -16.61
N VAL A 138 12.15 1.40 -15.76
CA VAL A 138 12.37 2.85 -15.79
C VAL A 138 13.58 3.17 -16.68
N HIS A 139 13.39 4.08 -17.63
CA HIS A 139 14.44 4.53 -18.58
C HIS A 139 15.13 5.84 -18.13
N LEU A 140 14.81 6.31 -16.92
CA LEU A 140 15.41 7.50 -16.32
C LEU A 140 16.82 7.19 -15.82
N ARG A 141 17.72 8.18 -15.89
CA ARG A 141 19.09 8.08 -15.38
C ARG A 141 19.27 8.90 -14.11
N GLY A 142 19.96 8.31 -13.13
CA GLY A 142 20.28 8.91 -11.83
C GLY A 142 19.18 8.77 -10.78
N HIS A 143 19.59 8.56 -9.52
CA HIS A 143 18.69 8.33 -8.37
C HIS A 143 17.61 9.40 -8.24
N ALA A 144 17.99 10.67 -8.34
CA ALA A 144 17.05 11.79 -8.19
C ALA A 144 15.89 11.76 -9.20
N ASN A 145 16.16 11.38 -10.46
CA ASN A 145 15.11 11.34 -11.48
C ASN A 145 14.18 10.13 -11.27
N ILE A 146 14.75 9.00 -10.84
CA ILE A 146 13.98 7.79 -10.52
C ILE A 146 13.10 8.03 -9.29
N LEU A 147 13.66 8.63 -8.23
CA LEU A 147 12.93 9.01 -7.03
C LEU A 147 11.76 9.94 -7.34
N LYS A 148 11.97 10.98 -8.15
CA LYS A 148 10.86 11.87 -8.59
C LYS A 148 9.72 11.11 -9.23
N ARG A 149 10.02 10.19 -10.15
CA ARG A 149 9.00 9.37 -10.81
C ARG A 149 8.27 8.47 -9.82
N LEU A 150 9.00 7.85 -8.90
CA LEU A 150 8.43 6.99 -7.87
C LEU A 150 7.49 7.78 -6.95
N LEU A 151 7.91 8.98 -6.51
CA LEU A 151 7.10 9.87 -5.69
C LEU A 151 5.78 10.23 -6.38
N VAL A 152 5.78 10.56 -7.68
CA VAL A 152 4.54 10.86 -8.42
C VAL A 152 3.55 9.68 -8.37
N GLN A 153 4.05 8.45 -8.54
CA GLN A 153 3.19 7.27 -8.50
C GLN A 153 2.67 6.97 -7.09
N VAL A 154 3.52 7.12 -6.08
CA VAL A 154 3.16 6.97 -4.67
C VAL A 154 2.09 7.99 -4.29
N CYS A 155 2.24 9.25 -4.70
CA CYS A 155 1.23 10.29 -4.52
C CYS A 155 -0.09 9.88 -5.19
N GLY A 156 -0.05 9.32 -6.41
CA GLY A 156 -1.24 8.79 -7.08
C GLY A 156 -1.91 7.64 -6.32
N ALA A 157 -1.13 6.72 -5.76
CA ALA A 157 -1.64 5.61 -4.96
C ALA A 157 -2.30 6.10 -3.66
N ASN A 158 -1.63 6.99 -2.93
CA ASN A 158 -2.17 7.60 -1.71
C ASN A 158 -3.41 8.45 -2.00
N LEU A 159 -3.44 9.19 -3.11
CA LEU A 159 -4.63 9.91 -3.55
C LEU A 159 -5.80 8.95 -3.79
N GLY A 160 -5.54 7.77 -4.36
CA GLY A 160 -6.56 6.74 -4.51
C GLY A 160 -7.12 6.20 -3.19
N LEU A 161 -6.28 6.09 -2.15
CA LEU A 161 -6.74 5.76 -0.79
C LEU A 161 -7.63 6.86 -0.21
N LEU A 162 -7.18 8.12 -0.31
CA LEU A 162 -7.95 9.29 0.15
C LEU A 162 -9.30 9.39 -0.57
N MET A 163 -9.31 9.26 -1.90
CA MET A 163 -10.54 9.30 -2.69
C MET A 163 -11.49 8.17 -2.32
N ARG A 164 -10.97 6.97 -2.02
CA ARG A 164 -11.79 5.85 -1.54
C ARG A 164 -12.41 6.15 -0.17
N GLN A 165 -11.68 6.78 0.73
CA GLN A 165 -12.20 7.17 2.04
C GLN A 165 -13.28 8.25 1.93
N LEU A 166 -13.07 9.26 1.08
CA LEU A 166 -14.00 10.40 0.95
C LEU A 166 -15.23 10.08 0.10
N THR A 167 -15.08 9.29 -0.97
CA THR A 167 -16.13 9.09 -1.99
C THR A 167 -16.55 7.63 -2.16
N GLY A 168 -15.90 6.69 -1.46
CA GLY A 168 -16.08 5.26 -1.65
C GLY A 168 -15.42 4.71 -2.93
N VAL A 169 -14.76 5.56 -3.73
CA VAL A 169 -14.16 5.16 -5.01
C VAL A 169 -12.75 5.71 -5.13
N GLY A 170 -11.79 4.80 -5.31
CA GLY A 170 -10.37 5.13 -5.28
C GLY A 170 -9.73 5.42 -6.64
N THR A 171 -10.45 5.29 -7.75
CA THR A 171 -9.88 5.61 -9.09
C THR A 171 -10.90 6.31 -9.98
N PRO A 172 -10.47 7.27 -10.82
CA PRO A 172 -11.36 7.94 -11.77
C PRO A 172 -12.06 6.98 -12.73
N ARG A 173 -11.37 5.92 -13.20
CA ARG A 173 -11.95 4.92 -14.10
C ARG A 173 -13.07 4.13 -13.42
N SER A 174 -12.91 3.70 -12.17
CA SER A 174 -13.98 3.00 -11.46
C SER A 174 -15.18 3.90 -11.14
N LEU A 175 -14.98 5.22 -10.97
CA LEU A 175 -16.08 6.19 -10.91
C LEU A 175 -16.85 6.26 -12.24
N GLN A 176 -16.12 6.36 -13.36
CA GLN A 176 -16.70 6.40 -14.70
C GLN A 176 -17.49 5.12 -15.00
N ASP A 177 -16.94 3.96 -14.70
CA ASP A 177 -17.60 2.67 -14.93
C ASP A 177 -18.89 2.55 -14.12
N ARG A 178 -18.89 2.98 -12.85
CA ARG A 178 -20.11 3.01 -12.02
C ARG A 178 -21.17 3.96 -12.57
N ALA A 179 -20.76 5.12 -13.09
CA ALA A 179 -21.68 6.06 -13.71
C ALA A 179 -22.28 5.47 -15.00
N ALA A 180 -21.45 4.86 -15.84
CA ALA A 180 -21.89 4.21 -17.08
C ALA A 180 -22.90 3.08 -16.80
N VAL A 181 -22.65 2.23 -15.80
CA VAL A 181 -23.59 1.16 -15.40
C VAL A 181 -24.93 1.74 -14.95
N ARG A 182 -24.94 2.78 -14.11
CA ARG A 182 -26.20 3.40 -13.64
C ARG A 182 -26.99 4.05 -14.76
N VAL A 183 -26.31 4.74 -15.68
CA VAL A 183 -26.95 5.35 -16.85
C VAL A 183 -27.51 4.27 -17.77
N GLY A 184 -26.76 3.18 -18.01
CA GLY A 184 -27.23 2.02 -18.77
C GLY A 184 -28.49 1.40 -18.17
N SER A 185 -28.47 1.09 -16.86
CA SER A 185 -29.64 0.54 -16.17
C SER A 185 -30.86 1.46 -16.20
N LEU A 186 -30.66 2.78 -16.15
CA LEU A 186 -31.75 3.75 -16.30
C LEU A 186 -32.32 3.73 -17.73
N ILE A 187 -31.47 3.69 -18.75
CA ILE A 187 -31.88 3.58 -20.15
C ILE A 187 -32.65 2.28 -20.40
N ASP A 188 -32.18 1.16 -19.85
CA ASP A 188 -32.84 -0.14 -19.97
C ASP A 188 -34.21 -0.13 -19.30
N LEU A 189 -34.31 0.46 -18.10
CA LEU A 189 -35.58 0.61 -17.39
C LEU A 189 -36.57 1.48 -18.18
N LEU A 190 -36.12 2.64 -18.68
CA LEU A 190 -36.96 3.53 -19.50
C LEU A 190 -37.42 2.84 -20.79
N SER A 191 -36.54 2.07 -21.42
CA SER A 191 -36.83 1.30 -22.63
C SER A 191 -37.83 0.17 -22.36
N ALA A 192 -37.71 -0.52 -21.23
CA ALA A 192 -38.66 -1.55 -20.80
C ALA A 192 -40.04 -0.96 -20.47
N CYS A 193 -40.08 0.18 -19.78
CA CYS A 193 -41.31 0.93 -19.52
C CYS A 193 -41.96 1.41 -20.83
N TRP A 194 -41.18 1.94 -21.78
CA TRP A 194 -41.68 2.34 -23.09
C TRP A 194 -42.23 1.15 -23.89
N GLY A 195 -41.57 -0.01 -23.81
CA GLY A 195 -42.05 -1.25 -24.41
C GLY A 195 -43.36 -1.78 -23.79
N HIS A 196 -43.60 -1.51 -22.51
CA HIS A 196 -44.87 -1.81 -21.83
C HIS A 196 -45.97 -0.80 -22.16
N VAL A 197 -45.62 0.45 -22.47
CA VAL A 197 -46.53 1.51 -22.93
C VAL A 197 -46.73 1.45 -24.45
N ARG A 198 -46.62 0.26 -25.08
CA ARG A 198 -46.96 0.11 -26.50
C ARG A 198 -48.37 0.67 -26.74
N PRO A 199 -48.51 1.71 -27.58
CA PRO A 199 -49.81 2.31 -27.80
C PRO A 199 -50.73 1.26 -28.45
N SER A 200 -51.94 1.10 -27.91
CA SER A 200 -52.98 0.18 -28.40
C SER A 200 -53.48 0.48 -29.83
N TRP A 201 -52.91 1.50 -30.50
CA TRP A 201 -53.26 1.86 -31.87
C TRP A 201 -52.36 1.22 -32.94
N ALA A 202 -51.39 0.37 -32.57
CA ALA A 202 -50.60 -0.39 -33.56
C ALA A 202 -51.54 -1.24 -34.42
N THR A 203 -51.81 -0.77 -35.64
CA THR A 203 -52.81 -1.28 -36.56
C THR A 203 -52.56 -2.75 -36.87
N VAL A 204 -53.53 -3.60 -36.51
CA VAL A 204 -53.63 -4.96 -37.05
C VAL A 204 -53.67 -4.82 -38.58
N ARG A 205 -52.68 -5.39 -39.27
CA ARG A 205 -52.73 -5.52 -40.74
C ARG A 205 -53.97 -6.36 -41.08
N PRO A 206 -54.91 -5.88 -41.90
CA PRO A 206 -56.01 -6.72 -42.35
C PRO A 206 -55.46 -7.82 -43.25
N ASP A 207 -55.91 -9.06 -43.00
CA ASP A 207 -55.57 -10.23 -43.80
C ASP A 207 -55.98 -9.99 -45.26
N SER A 208 -55.05 -10.25 -46.18
CA SER A 208 -55.30 -10.23 -47.63
C SER A 208 -56.32 -11.33 -48.00
N PRO A 209 -57.32 -11.03 -48.84
CA PRO A 209 -58.37 -12.01 -49.14
C PRO A 209 -57.82 -13.15 -49.99
N ASN A 210 -58.22 -14.37 -49.64
CA ASN A 210 -57.91 -15.60 -50.39
C ASN A 210 -58.43 -15.49 -51.83
N SER A 211 -57.52 -15.61 -52.80
CA SER A 211 -57.88 -15.89 -54.19
C SER A 211 -58.25 -17.37 -54.32
N SER A 212 -59.47 -17.64 -54.79
CA SER A 212 -60.00 -18.95 -55.17
C SER A 212 -59.31 -19.53 -56.40
#